data_AF-F9W872-F1
#
_entry.id   AF-F9W872-F1
#
_cell.length_a   1.000
_cell.length_b   1.000
_cell.length_c   1.000
_cell.angle_alpha   90.00
_cell.angle_beta   90.00
_cell.angle_gamma   90.00
#
_symmetry.space_group_name_H-M   'P 1'
#
loop_
_entity.id
_entity.type
_entity.pdbx_description
1 polymer ?
#
loop_
_entity_poly.entity_id
_entity_poly.type
_entity_poly.pdbx_seq_one_letter_code
_entity_poly.pdbx_strand_id
1 'polypeptide(L)'
;MVVILSFICEWSNYMCERREMLDGSARCRNGDDPAVARCKEGVVKMLSTLCVRRSVDLSTNAGIGVMGKVYKGAVRCLIALMRMPELQDLNVLRELVKKLCEHVNKAKSEASCNLVCWLKALTALAKDRTTARMESTLLMKSVTAILITAQSNAEVADEAHMKTKASELPSMTTAGAVVDAAAKCLTAIAMSSPSEDMGKATDATLNTLLNTCDQVEKSDQHTVGACLRRCSIKQQLLRLVIRPPPNIGSEVAVAVALSTETETVVRRVIQSKMTFNILNRKCDVRYVAYLILTAVAEDSRSGYLHLRNLLFRTGTYLRTKQEAPGVTLSSPTAWDCFIEYSIPFLVLFMAHHPYYDVEKTHFTSFQRVWHLLFDELFRYGVHCASFVTEMLNRIKQTDDPLNSESNAMRTMCDLGIRVMQECMGQRQISTDALRRYPGAVSLPSFFVGSSSTQEALDKVYLDPSVLISAKVPFRPPVTPGGGTMPGGAPSAPNVAGGEEDEEDAMESDE
;
A
#
# COMPACT_ATOMS: atom_id res chain seq x y z
N MET A 1 -30.50 -8.56 -2.62
CA MET A 1 -30.09 -8.42 -1.19
C MET A 1 -29.11 -7.27 -0.99
N VAL A 2 -27.98 -7.21 -1.72
CA VAL A 2 -27.00 -6.11 -1.61
C VAL A 2 -27.65 -4.73 -1.76
N VAL A 3 -28.50 -4.54 -2.77
CA VAL A 3 -29.26 -3.29 -2.99
C VAL A 3 -30.14 -2.91 -1.78
N ILE A 4 -30.85 -3.89 -1.21
CA ILE A 4 -31.73 -3.68 -0.05
C ILE A 4 -30.90 -3.25 1.17
N LEU A 5 -29.73 -3.86 1.38
CA LEU A 5 -28.82 -3.47 2.46
C LEU A 5 -28.25 -2.07 2.25
N SER A 6 -27.93 -1.68 1.01
CA SER A 6 -27.50 -0.30 0.70
C SER A 6 -28.58 0.71 1.06
N PHE A 7 -29.82 0.44 0.64
CA PHE A 7 -30.95 1.30 0.95
C PHE A 7 -31.18 1.45 2.46
N ILE A 8 -31.07 0.35 3.23
CA ILE A 8 -31.20 0.40 4.69
C ILE A 8 -30.07 1.25 5.31
N CYS A 9 -28.83 1.09 4.87
CA CYS A 9 -27.70 1.91 5.32
C CYS A 9 -27.92 3.40 5.01
N GLU A 10 -28.24 3.74 3.76
CA GLU A 10 -28.46 5.12 3.31
C GLU A 10 -29.61 5.78 4.07
N TRP A 11 -30.74 5.08 4.22
CA TRP A 11 -31.88 5.56 5.00
C TRP A 11 -31.50 5.81 6.46
N SER A 12 -30.75 4.89 7.08
CA SER A 12 -30.33 5.02 8.48
C SER A 12 -29.39 6.22 8.68
N ASN A 13 -28.43 6.41 7.77
CA ASN A 13 -27.51 7.55 7.80
C ASN A 13 -28.24 8.88 7.58
N TYR A 14 -29.12 8.95 6.58
CA TYR A 14 -29.96 10.12 6.31
C TYR A 14 -30.79 10.52 7.53
N MET A 15 -31.36 9.55 8.25
CA MET A 15 -32.13 9.82 9.47
C MET A 15 -31.27 10.35 10.62
N CYS A 16 -30.01 9.92 10.73
CA CYS A 16 -29.05 10.47 11.70
C CYS A 16 -28.66 11.92 11.34
N GLU A 17 -28.25 12.17 10.08
CA GLU A 17 -27.83 13.50 9.60
C GLU A 17 -28.97 14.53 9.67
N ARG A 18 -30.17 14.14 9.25
CA ARG A 18 -31.36 15.01 9.32
C ARG A 18 -31.67 15.43 10.75
N ARG A 19 -31.35 14.60 11.75
CA ARG A 19 -31.57 14.93 13.16
C ARG A 19 -30.53 15.93 13.67
N GLU A 20 -29.25 15.73 13.33
CA GLU A 20 -28.18 16.68 13.67
C GLU A 20 -28.46 18.08 13.10
N MET A 21 -29.07 18.16 11.91
CA MET A 21 -29.54 19.44 11.34
C MET A 21 -30.77 20.04 12.02
N LEU A 22 -31.59 19.23 12.71
CA LEU A 22 -32.83 19.66 13.37
C LEU A 22 -32.66 19.96 14.87
N ASP A 23 -31.48 19.69 15.44
CA ASP A 23 -31.16 19.91 16.87
C ASP A 23 -30.99 21.41 17.25
N GLY A 24 -31.54 22.33 16.45
CA GLY A 24 -31.89 23.68 16.88
C GLY A 24 -33.31 23.83 17.45
N SER A 25 -34.29 23.00 17.06
CA SER A 25 -35.68 23.09 17.55
C SER A 25 -36.57 22.00 16.93
N ALA A 26 -36.42 20.73 17.31
CA ALA A 26 -37.53 19.77 17.34
C ALA A 26 -37.07 18.44 17.94
N ARG A 27 -37.27 18.26 19.24
CA ARG A 27 -37.46 16.91 19.78
C ARG A 27 -38.74 16.35 19.18
N CYS A 28 -38.65 15.68 18.03
CA CYS A 28 -39.67 14.73 17.61
C CYS A 28 -39.70 13.62 18.67
N ARG A 29 -40.53 13.82 19.70
CA ARG A 29 -41.03 12.76 20.58
C ARG A 29 -41.91 11.83 19.73
N ASN A 30 -41.29 10.96 18.96
CA ASN A 30 -41.94 9.71 18.58
C ASN A 30 -41.74 8.74 19.75
N GLY A 31 -42.48 8.98 20.83
CA GLY A 31 -42.63 7.99 21.89
C GLY A 31 -43.43 6.81 21.34
N ASP A 32 -42.82 5.62 21.44
CA ASP A 32 -43.48 4.33 21.65
C ASP A 32 -44.63 3.94 20.71
N ASP A 33 -44.38 3.85 19.40
CA ASP A 33 -45.20 2.98 18.55
C ASP A 33 -44.71 1.52 18.68
N PRO A 34 -45.48 0.61 19.31
CA PRO A 34 -45.11 -0.79 19.51
C PRO A 34 -45.00 -1.60 18.20
N ALA A 35 -45.57 -1.12 17.09
CA ALA A 35 -45.39 -1.73 15.77
C ALA A 35 -44.01 -1.37 15.19
N VAL A 36 -43.59 -0.12 15.36
CA VAL A 36 -42.25 0.34 14.98
C VAL A 36 -41.19 -0.36 15.84
N ALA A 37 -41.41 -0.50 17.15
CA ALA A 37 -40.52 -1.25 18.04
C ALA A 37 -40.38 -2.74 17.65
N ARG A 38 -41.49 -3.41 17.30
CA ARG A 38 -41.45 -4.82 16.83
C ARG A 38 -40.78 -4.98 15.47
N CYS A 39 -41.03 -4.06 14.54
CA CYS A 39 -40.35 -4.05 13.24
C CYS A 39 -38.84 -3.84 13.42
N LYS A 40 -38.45 -2.92 14.33
CA LYS A 40 -37.05 -2.66 14.72
C LYS A 40 -36.36 -3.92 15.25
N GLU A 41 -36.95 -4.61 16.24
CA GLU A 41 -36.41 -5.86 16.80
C GLU A 41 -36.30 -6.96 15.74
N GLY A 42 -37.30 -7.07 14.86
CA GLY A 42 -37.30 -8.01 13.73
C GLY A 42 -36.15 -7.78 12.75
N VAL A 43 -35.90 -6.51 12.37
CA VAL A 43 -34.80 -6.14 11.45
C VAL A 43 -33.44 -6.39 12.09
N VAL A 44 -33.24 -6.00 13.36
CA VAL A 44 -31.98 -6.26 14.08
C VAL A 44 -31.72 -7.76 14.17
N LYS A 45 -32.72 -8.55 14.58
CA LYS A 45 -32.60 -10.01 14.68
C LYS A 45 -32.30 -10.65 13.32
N MET A 46 -32.96 -10.19 12.25
CA MET A 46 -32.71 -10.66 10.89
C MET A 46 -31.26 -10.39 10.46
N LEU A 47 -30.78 -9.16 10.64
CA LEU A 47 -29.42 -8.77 10.26
C LEU A 47 -28.37 -9.49 11.11
N SER A 48 -28.55 -9.62 12.42
CA SER A 48 -27.64 -10.36 13.30
C SER A 48 -27.58 -11.83 12.90
N THR A 49 -28.72 -12.44 12.56
CA THR A 49 -28.78 -13.83 12.09
C THR A 49 -28.06 -13.98 10.74
N LEU A 50 -28.19 -13.01 9.84
CA LEU A 50 -27.51 -13.02 8.55
C LEU A 50 -25.99 -13.07 8.70
N CYS A 51 -25.45 -12.30 9.65
CA CYS A 51 -24.00 -12.17 9.84
C CYS A 51 -23.34 -13.46 10.35
N VAL A 52 -24.08 -14.34 11.02
CA VAL A 52 -23.53 -15.57 11.64
C VAL A 52 -23.96 -16.86 10.94
N ARG A 53 -24.96 -16.82 10.04
CA ARG A 53 -25.41 -17.98 9.28
C ARG A 53 -24.31 -18.53 8.36
N ARG A 54 -24.49 -19.77 7.88
CA ARG A 54 -23.63 -20.35 6.84
C ARG A 54 -24.10 -19.87 5.47
N SER A 55 -23.17 -19.59 4.57
CA SER A 55 -23.40 -19.06 3.22
C SER A 55 -24.19 -20.03 2.34
N VAL A 56 -24.05 -21.34 2.55
CA VAL A 56 -24.83 -22.39 1.88
C VAL A 56 -26.33 -22.21 2.08
N ASP A 57 -26.75 -21.61 3.20
CA ASP A 57 -28.16 -21.41 3.55
C ASP A 57 -28.77 -20.16 2.86
N LEU A 58 -27.96 -19.33 2.19
CA LEU A 58 -28.38 -18.04 1.63
C LEU A 58 -28.45 -18.04 0.10
N SER A 59 -27.60 -18.82 -0.58
CA SER A 59 -27.68 -19.02 -2.02
C SER A 59 -26.72 -20.13 -2.46
N THR A 60 -27.23 -21.14 -3.17
CA THR A 60 -26.42 -22.18 -3.80
C THR A 60 -25.63 -21.69 -5.02
N ASN A 61 -25.93 -20.49 -5.55
CA ASN A 61 -25.38 -19.98 -6.82
C ASN A 61 -24.61 -18.66 -6.69
N ALA A 62 -24.48 -18.06 -5.50
CA ALA A 62 -23.77 -16.80 -5.32
C ALA A 62 -22.28 -17.03 -5.08
N GLY A 63 -21.43 -16.39 -5.90
CA GLY A 63 -19.97 -16.43 -5.72
C GLY A 63 -19.51 -15.81 -4.39
N ILE A 64 -18.31 -16.21 -3.94
CA ILE A 64 -17.69 -15.78 -2.66
C ILE A 64 -17.64 -14.24 -2.53
N GLY A 65 -17.42 -13.54 -3.64
CA GLY A 65 -17.43 -12.08 -3.70
C GLY A 65 -18.76 -11.46 -3.26
N VAL A 66 -19.87 -11.96 -3.81
CA VAL A 66 -21.24 -11.47 -3.54
C VAL A 66 -21.64 -11.78 -2.11
N MET A 67 -21.40 -13.01 -1.65
CA MET A 67 -21.70 -13.42 -0.27
C MET A 67 -20.94 -12.58 0.75
N GLY A 68 -19.65 -12.31 0.51
CA GLY A 68 -18.87 -11.41 1.32
C GLY A 68 -19.42 -9.98 1.39
N LYS A 69 -19.94 -9.43 0.26
CA LYS A 69 -20.58 -8.11 0.23
C LYS A 69 -21.86 -8.08 1.07
N VAL A 70 -22.66 -9.15 1.05
CA VAL A 70 -23.88 -9.28 1.86
C VAL A 70 -23.59 -9.23 3.36
N TYR A 71 -22.61 -10.01 3.85
CA TYR A 71 -22.27 -10.04 5.28
C TYR A 71 -21.70 -8.70 5.75
N LYS A 72 -20.78 -8.11 4.96
CA LYS A 72 -20.25 -6.76 5.21
C LYS A 72 -21.37 -5.72 5.26
N GLY A 73 -22.31 -5.78 4.31
CA GLY A 73 -23.45 -4.86 4.21
C GLY A 73 -24.40 -4.96 5.41
N ALA A 74 -24.70 -6.18 5.86
CA ALA A 74 -25.58 -6.39 7.02
C ALA A 74 -24.95 -5.89 8.32
N VAL A 75 -23.65 -6.07 8.51
CA VAL A 75 -22.91 -5.46 9.63
C VAL A 75 -22.97 -3.94 9.56
N ARG A 76 -22.73 -3.33 8.39
CA ARG A 76 -22.83 -1.87 8.21
C ARG A 76 -24.24 -1.36 8.55
N CYS A 77 -25.29 -2.07 8.12
CA CYS A 77 -26.67 -1.76 8.48
C CYS A 77 -26.88 -1.79 9.99
N LEU A 78 -26.41 -2.85 10.66
CA LEU A 78 -26.51 -2.97 12.11
C LEU A 78 -25.81 -1.81 12.82
N ILE A 79 -24.58 -1.49 12.43
CA ILE A 79 -23.83 -0.36 12.99
C ILE A 79 -24.61 0.95 12.81
N ALA A 80 -25.11 1.22 11.60
CA ALA A 80 -25.88 2.43 11.30
C ALA A 80 -27.15 2.53 12.15
N LEU A 81 -27.88 1.42 12.30
CA LEU A 81 -29.07 1.34 13.15
C LEU A 81 -28.73 1.57 14.63
N MET A 82 -27.65 0.98 15.14
CA MET A 82 -27.23 1.11 16.55
C MET A 82 -26.67 2.50 16.90
N ARG A 83 -26.32 3.33 15.90
CA ARG A 83 -25.97 4.75 16.11
C ARG A 83 -27.20 5.62 16.33
N MET A 84 -28.41 5.15 15.97
CA MET A 84 -29.63 5.88 16.27
C MET A 84 -29.90 5.82 17.79
N PRO A 85 -30.09 6.96 18.49
CA PRO A 85 -30.27 6.99 19.94
C PRO A 85 -31.43 6.12 20.46
N GLU A 86 -32.46 5.94 19.64
CA GLU A 86 -33.65 5.12 19.94
C GLU A 86 -33.40 3.61 19.85
N LEU A 87 -32.28 3.21 19.26
CA LEU A 87 -31.90 1.83 18.94
C LEU A 87 -30.53 1.47 19.51
N GLN A 88 -29.95 2.34 20.32
CA GLN A 88 -28.60 2.15 20.82
C GLN A 88 -28.56 0.99 21.82
N ASP A 89 -28.28 -0.21 21.31
CA ASP A 89 -27.98 -1.39 22.11
C ASP A 89 -26.62 -1.95 21.71
N LEU A 90 -25.57 -1.45 22.37
CA LEU A 90 -24.20 -1.90 22.15
C LEU A 90 -24.00 -3.38 22.54
N ASN A 91 -24.91 -3.99 23.31
CA ASN A 91 -24.81 -5.41 23.63
C ASN A 91 -25.07 -6.30 22.42
N VAL A 92 -25.94 -5.87 21.48
CA VAL A 92 -26.17 -6.58 20.22
C VAL A 92 -24.89 -6.67 19.41
N LEU A 93 -24.16 -5.57 19.28
CA LEU A 93 -22.90 -5.54 18.56
C LEU A 93 -21.81 -6.35 19.28
N ARG A 94 -21.74 -6.25 20.61
CA ARG A 94 -20.79 -7.04 21.42
C ARG A 94 -21.02 -8.54 21.28
N GLU A 95 -22.27 -8.98 21.37
CA GLU A 95 -22.64 -10.38 21.21
C GLU A 95 -22.37 -10.87 19.77
N LEU A 96 -22.58 -10.02 18.77
CA LEU A 96 -22.24 -10.33 17.39
C LEU A 96 -20.73 -10.50 17.19
N VAL A 97 -19.91 -9.59 17.73
CA VAL A 97 -18.44 -9.71 17.70
C VAL A 97 -18.02 -11.05 18.31
N LYS A 98 -18.49 -11.35 19.53
CA LYS A 98 -18.16 -12.60 20.22
C LYS A 98 -18.52 -13.84 19.41
N LYS A 99 -19.74 -13.90 18.86
CA LYS A 99 -20.18 -15.02 18.01
C LYS A 99 -19.32 -15.18 16.76
N LEU A 100 -19.01 -14.08 16.08
CA LEU A 100 -18.16 -14.10 14.89
C LEU A 100 -16.73 -14.57 15.25
N CYS A 101 -16.17 -14.09 16.36
CA CYS A 101 -14.88 -14.55 16.87
C CYS A 101 -14.90 -16.05 17.15
N GLU A 102 -15.94 -16.58 17.81
CA GLU A 102 -16.09 -18.03 18.04
C GLU A 102 -16.16 -18.83 16.74
N HIS A 103 -16.90 -18.34 15.74
CA HIS A 103 -17.00 -18.99 14.43
C HIS A 103 -15.67 -19.00 13.68
N VAL A 104 -14.96 -17.87 13.65
CA VAL A 104 -13.64 -17.75 13.04
C VAL A 104 -12.61 -18.64 13.75
N ASN A 105 -12.64 -18.69 15.08
CA ASN A 105 -11.77 -19.58 15.87
C ASN A 105 -12.00 -21.06 15.58
N LYS A 106 -13.25 -21.47 15.40
CA LYS A 106 -13.62 -22.85 15.05
C LYS A 106 -13.21 -23.21 13.62
N ALA A 107 -13.27 -22.26 12.69
CA ALA A 107 -12.96 -22.47 11.28
C ALA A 107 -11.50 -22.18 10.89
N LYS A 108 -10.60 -21.96 11.86
CA LYS A 108 -9.21 -21.51 11.61
C LYS A 108 -8.37 -22.42 10.71
N SER A 109 -8.73 -23.69 10.60
CA SER A 109 -8.00 -24.71 9.84
C SER A 109 -8.57 -24.99 8.45
N GLU A 110 -9.70 -24.37 8.07
CA GLU A 110 -10.42 -24.68 6.84
C GLU A 110 -10.64 -23.42 5.99
N ALA A 111 -10.05 -23.38 4.79
CA ALA A 111 -10.33 -22.34 3.82
C ALA A 111 -11.74 -22.54 3.26
N SER A 112 -12.69 -21.70 3.69
CA SER A 112 -14.10 -21.82 3.28
C SER A 112 -14.73 -20.47 2.95
N CYS A 113 -15.78 -20.48 2.12
CA CYS A 113 -16.58 -19.29 1.81
C CYS A 113 -17.16 -18.62 3.08
N ASN A 114 -17.55 -19.43 4.07
CA ASN A 114 -18.03 -18.94 5.37
C ASN A 114 -16.98 -18.11 6.10
N LEU A 115 -15.74 -18.61 6.15
CA LEU A 115 -14.64 -17.92 6.78
C LEU A 115 -14.39 -16.55 6.14
N VAL A 116 -14.42 -16.46 4.80
CA VAL A 116 -14.30 -15.19 4.07
C VAL A 116 -15.43 -14.22 4.46
N CYS A 117 -16.66 -14.70 4.55
CA CYS A 117 -17.82 -13.89 4.91
C CYS A 117 -17.71 -13.34 6.34
N TRP A 118 -17.35 -14.18 7.30
CA TRP A 118 -17.15 -13.77 8.69
C TRP A 118 -15.97 -12.81 8.86
N LEU A 119 -14.85 -13.02 8.16
CA LEU A 119 -13.71 -12.09 8.16
C LEU A 119 -14.10 -10.72 7.58
N LYS A 120 -14.91 -10.68 6.51
CA LYS A 120 -15.42 -9.41 5.95
C LYS A 120 -16.38 -8.69 6.89
N ALA A 121 -17.25 -9.44 7.59
CA ALA A 121 -18.11 -8.90 8.65
C ALA A 121 -17.28 -8.30 9.80
N LEU A 122 -16.29 -9.04 10.30
CA LEU A 122 -15.37 -8.57 11.34
C LEU A 122 -14.54 -7.37 10.89
N THR A 123 -14.14 -7.31 9.62
CA THR A 123 -13.44 -6.14 9.06
C THR A 123 -14.31 -4.88 9.14
N ALA A 124 -15.62 -5.00 8.87
CA ALA A 124 -16.55 -3.88 8.98
C ALA A 124 -16.75 -3.44 10.44
N LEU A 125 -16.84 -4.39 11.38
CA LEU A 125 -16.90 -4.11 12.82
C LEU A 125 -15.59 -3.46 13.33
N ALA A 126 -14.43 -3.94 12.86
CA ALA A 126 -13.14 -3.42 13.28
C ALA A 126 -12.95 -1.95 12.86
N LYS A 127 -13.47 -1.56 11.70
CA LYS A 127 -13.41 -0.16 11.21
C LYS A 127 -14.32 0.80 11.98
N ASP A 128 -15.35 0.30 12.65
CA ASP A 128 -16.26 1.15 13.40
C ASP A 128 -15.70 1.46 14.80
N ARG A 129 -15.67 2.75 15.16
CA ARG A 129 -15.09 3.22 16.43
C ARG A 129 -15.76 2.64 17.67
N THR A 130 -17.04 2.29 17.60
CA THR A 130 -17.80 1.77 18.75
C THR A 130 -17.46 0.31 19.03
N THR A 131 -17.14 -0.47 17.99
CA THR A 131 -16.85 -1.90 18.08
C THR A 131 -15.37 -2.26 17.98
N ALA A 132 -14.52 -1.37 17.46
CA ALA A 132 -13.09 -1.60 17.24
C ALA A 132 -12.30 -2.13 18.46
N ARG A 133 -12.75 -1.79 19.67
CA ARG A 133 -12.06 -2.14 20.93
C ARG A 133 -12.48 -3.50 21.50
N MET A 134 -13.51 -4.12 20.93
CA MET A 134 -14.05 -5.37 21.45
C MET A 134 -13.21 -6.55 20.94
N GLU A 135 -12.58 -7.30 21.85
CA GLU A 135 -11.85 -8.55 21.57
C GLU A 135 -10.65 -8.43 20.59
N SER A 136 -10.12 -7.23 20.36
CA SER A 136 -9.09 -6.96 19.34
C SER A 136 -7.80 -7.81 19.48
N THR A 137 -7.34 -8.06 20.71
CA THR A 137 -6.12 -8.85 20.97
C THR A 137 -6.27 -10.34 20.67
N LEU A 138 -7.41 -10.93 21.04
CA LEU A 138 -7.71 -12.33 20.77
C LEU A 138 -7.97 -12.53 19.27
N LEU A 139 -8.71 -11.59 18.66
CA LEU A 139 -9.01 -11.61 17.24
C LEU A 139 -7.76 -11.47 16.37
N MET A 140 -6.82 -10.58 16.72
CA MET A 140 -5.55 -10.46 16.01
C MET A 140 -4.80 -11.79 15.96
N LYS A 141 -4.66 -12.49 17.09
CA LYS A 141 -3.99 -13.80 17.14
C LYS A 141 -4.65 -14.82 16.22
N SER A 142 -5.97 -14.90 16.24
CA SER A 142 -6.73 -15.85 15.44
C SER A 142 -6.67 -15.56 13.95
N VAL A 143 -6.79 -14.29 13.56
CA VAL A 143 -6.71 -13.88 12.15
C VAL A 143 -5.28 -14.03 11.62
N THR A 144 -4.25 -13.79 12.44
CA THR A 144 -2.86 -14.11 12.10
C THR A 144 -2.67 -15.60 11.84
N ALA A 145 -3.21 -16.47 12.70
CA ALA A 145 -3.12 -17.92 12.49
C ALA A 145 -3.81 -18.35 11.19
N ILE A 146 -5.00 -17.79 10.90
CA ILE A 146 -5.74 -18.05 9.66
C ILE A 146 -4.94 -17.62 8.43
N LEU A 147 -4.34 -16.42 8.47
CA LEU A 147 -3.52 -15.91 7.38
C LEU A 147 -2.35 -16.85 7.09
N ILE A 148 -1.65 -17.29 8.14
CA ILE A 148 -0.50 -18.20 8.03
C ILE A 148 -0.93 -19.58 7.50
N THR A 149 -2.08 -20.12 7.93
CA THR A 149 -2.57 -21.41 7.42
C THR A 149 -3.05 -21.28 5.97
N ALA A 150 -3.80 -20.24 5.63
CA ALA A 150 -4.36 -20.05 4.30
C ALA A 150 -3.29 -19.76 3.24
N GLN A 151 -2.16 -19.13 3.61
CA GLN A 151 -1.08 -18.85 2.66
C GLN A 151 -0.50 -20.14 2.06
N SER A 152 -0.49 -21.25 2.82
CA SER A 152 0.10 -22.54 2.42
C SER A 152 -0.88 -23.47 1.70
N ASN A 153 -2.16 -23.11 1.63
CA ASN A 153 -3.16 -23.89 0.91
C ASN A 153 -3.12 -23.51 -0.58
N ALA A 154 -2.62 -24.41 -1.42
CA ALA A 154 -2.66 -24.27 -2.87
C ALA A 154 -3.86 -25.03 -3.42
N GLU A 155 -4.74 -24.35 -4.17
CA GLU A 155 -5.76 -25.01 -4.98
C GLU A 155 -5.19 -25.30 -6.39
N VAL A 156 -5.70 -26.31 -7.10
CA VAL A 156 -5.23 -26.65 -8.47
C VAL A 156 -5.36 -25.45 -9.43
N ALA A 157 -6.36 -24.58 -9.22
CA ALA A 157 -6.51 -23.34 -9.99
C ALA A 157 -5.44 -22.29 -9.66
N ASP A 158 -4.81 -22.37 -8.48
CA ASP A 158 -3.69 -21.52 -8.10
C ASP A 158 -2.40 -21.92 -8.83
N GLU A 159 -2.20 -23.20 -9.15
CA GLU A 159 -0.97 -23.77 -9.75
C GLU A 159 -0.72 -23.32 -11.19
N ALA A 160 -1.70 -22.68 -11.84
CA ALA A 160 -1.49 -22.11 -13.17
C ALA A 160 -0.43 -20.99 -13.10
N HIS A 161 0.62 -21.12 -13.91
CA HIS A 161 1.60 -20.04 -14.05
C HIS A 161 0.98 -18.79 -14.68
N MET A 162 1.31 -17.64 -14.13
CA MET A 162 0.97 -16.35 -14.72
C MET A 162 1.62 -16.24 -16.09
N LYS A 163 0.78 -16.02 -17.11
CA LYS A 163 1.30 -15.66 -18.44
C LYS A 163 1.93 -14.28 -18.31
N THR A 164 3.20 -14.16 -18.71
CA THR A 164 4.02 -12.93 -18.68
C THR A 164 3.44 -11.72 -19.41
N LYS A 165 2.30 -11.87 -20.11
CA LYS A 165 1.58 -10.81 -20.84
C LYS A 165 0.14 -10.59 -20.38
N ALA A 166 -0.33 -11.23 -19.31
CA ALA A 166 -1.68 -10.96 -18.81
C ALA A 166 -1.81 -9.48 -18.41
N SER A 167 -2.85 -8.81 -18.90
CA SER A 167 -3.16 -7.42 -18.52
C SER A 167 -3.83 -7.35 -17.15
N GLU A 168 -4.49 -8.42 -16.72
CA GLU A 168 -5.39 -8.45 -15.57
C GLU A 168 -5.22 -9.73 -14.75
N LEU A 169 -5.55 -9.63 -13.46
CA LEU A 169 -5.52 -10.75 -12.52
C LEU A 169 -6.84 -11.55 -12.60
N PRO A 170 -6.77 -12.90 -12.65
CA PRO A 170 -7.96 -13.76 -12.62
C PRO A 170 -8.77 -13.62 -11.32
N SER A 171 -10.00 -14.14 -11.33
CA SER A 171 -10.83 -14.24 -10.13
C SER A 171 -10.16 -15.06 -9.02
N MET A 172 -10.28 -14.62 -7.77
CA MET A 172 -9.69 -15.30 -6.62
C MET A 172 -10.28 -16.68 -6.34
N THR A 173 -9.39 -17.63 -6.04
CA THR A 173 -9.69 -18.91 -5.38
C THR A 173 -10.19 -18.71 -3.96
N THR A 174 -10.70 -19.76 -3.32
CA THR A 174 -11.21 -19.67 -1.94
C THR A 174 -10.06 -19.36 -0.98
N ALA A 175 -8.92 -20.06 -1.13
CA ALA A 175 -7.71 -19.79 -0.36
C ALA A 175 -7.20 -18.34 -0.55
N GLY A 176 -7.15 -17.85 -1.80
CA GLY A 176 -6.78 -16.46 -2.09
C GLY A 176 -7.74 -15.44 -1.45
N ALA A 177 -9.05 -15.71 -1.49
CA ALA A 177 -10.07 -14.86 -0.87
C ALA A 177 -9.98 -14.86 0.68
N VAL A 178 -9.56 -15.96 1.30
CA VAL A 178 -9.29 -16.02 2.75
C VAL A 178 -8.08 -15.16 3.10
N VAL A 179 -6.98 -15.24 2.34
CA VAL A 179 -5.80 -14.39 2.55
C VAL A 179 -6.15 -12.91 2.41
N ASP A 180 -6.89 -12.52 1.38
CA ASP A 180 -7.36 -11.14 1.19
C ASP A 180 -8.22 -10.66 2.37
N ALA A 181 -9.23 -11.45 2.75
CA ALA A 181 -10.13 -11.08 3.84
C ALA A 181 -9.40 -11.03 5.20
N ALA A 182 -8.49 -11.97 5.46
CA ALA A 182 -7.70 -12.01 6.68
C ALA A 182 -6.75 -10.80 6.76
N ALA A 183 -5.99 -10.51 5.70
CA ALA A 183 -5.08 -9.36 5.66
C ALA A 183 -5.83 -8.02 5.85
N LYS A 184 -7.00 -7.86 5.21
CA LYS A 184 -7.86 -6.67 5.38
C LYS A 184 -8.42 -6.56 6.80
N CYS A 185 -8.83 -7.68 7.40
CA CYS A 185 -9.32 -7.72 8.78
C CYS A 185 -8.21 -7.32 9.77
N LEU A 186 -7.03 -7.93 9.64
CA LEU A 186 -5.84 -7.66 10.46
C LEU A 186 -5.45 -6.17 10.40
N THR A 187 -5.42 -5.62 9.19
CA THR A 187 -5.13 -4.20 8.94
C THR A 187 -6.18 -3.29 9.56
N ALA A 188 -7.47 -3.64 9.43
CA ALA A 188 -8.55 -2.85 10.03
C ALA A 188 -8.47 -2.83 11.57
N ILE A 189 -8.14 -3.97 12.20
CA ILE A 189 -7.95 -4.04 13.65
C ILE A 189 -6.76 -3.18 14.09
N ALA A 190 -5.62 -3.32 13.40
CA ALA A 190 -4.41 -2.55 13.72
C ALA A 190 -4.66 -1.03 13.66
N MET A 191 -5.27 -0.55 12.56
CA MET A 191 -5.58 0.87 12.37
C MET A 191 -6.64 1.42 13.33
N SER A 192 -7.42 0.55 13.99
CA SER A 192 -8.50 0.93 14.90
C SER A 192 -8.13 0.73 16.37
N SER A 193 -6.90 0.31 16.64
CA SER A 193 -6.32 0.21 17.99
C SER A 193 -6.28 1.60 18.67
N PRO A 194 -6.36 1.67 20.02
CA PRO A 194 -6.17 2.91 20.76
C PRO A 194 -4.85 3.60 20.39
N SER A 195 -4.77 4.93 20.44
CA SER A 195 -3.59 5.70 20.00
C SER A 195 -2.29 5.26 20.69
N GLU A 196 -2.36 4.86 21.96
CA GLU A 196 -1.21 4.38 22.75
C GLU A 196 -0.64 3.05 22.23
N ASP A 197 -1.50 2.16 21.71
CA ASP A 197 -1.13 0.83 21.24
C ASP A 197 -1.07 0.73 19.70
N MET A 198 -1.57 1.75 18.98
CA MET A 198 -1.68 1.76 17.53
C MET A 198 -0.33 1.52 16.84
N GLY A 199 0.74 2.14 17.33
CA GLY A 199 2.09 1.94 16.80
C GLY A 199 2.53 0.48 16.89
N LYS A 200 2.40 -0.14 18.07
CA LYS A 200 2.77 -1.55 18.30
C LYS A 200 1.90 -2.52 17.48
N ALA A 201 0.60 -2.26 17.40
CA ALA A 201 -0.33 -3.08 16.61
C ALA A 201 -0.02 -2.99 15.11
N THR A 202 0.31 -1.79 14.63
CA THR A 202 0.72 -1.54 13.25
C THR A 202 2.00 -2.29 12.92
N ASP A 203 3.04 -2.15 13.74
CA ASP A 203 4.32 -2.84 13.52
C ASP A 203 4.18 -4.36 13.56
N ALA A 204 3.43 -4.90 14.52
CA ALA A 204 3.17 -6.34 14.61
C ALA A 204 2.42 -6.86 13.37
N THR A 205 1.47 -6.08 12.84
CA THR A 205 0.72 -6.42 11.63
C THR A 205 1.59 -6.32 10.39
N LEU A 206 2.42 -5.28 10.28
CA LEU A 206 3.41 -5.13 9.20
C LEU A 206 4.35 -6.34 9.15
N ASN A 207 4.95 -6.72 10.28
CA ASN A 207 5.84 -7.88 10.35
C ASN A 207 5.13 -9.18 9.95
N THR A 208 3.88 -9.37 10.39
CA THR A 208 3.07 -10.53 10.00
C THR A 208 2.86 -10.57 8.48
N LEU A 209 2.42 -9.45 7.89
CA LEU A 209 2.16 -9.36 6.46
C LEU A 209 3.43 -9.48 5.62
N LEU A 210 4.54 -8.88 6.04
CA LEU A 210 5.85 -9.00 5.38
C LEU A 210 6.33 -10.45 5.37
N ASN A 211 6.26 -11.14 6.52
CA ASN A 211 6.64 -12.55 6.63
C ASN A 211 5.75 -13.44 5.76
N THR A 212 4.42 -13.21 5.76
CA THR A 212 3.49 -13.92 4.88
C THR A 212 3.82 -13.68 3.41
N CYS A 213 4.14 -12.44 3.02
CA CYS A 213 4.53 -12.11 1.65
C CYS A 213 5.79 -12.87 1.21
N ASP A 214 6.83 -12.85 2.04
CA ASP A 214 8.11 -13.56 1.79
C ASP A 214 7.91 -15.08 1.65
N GLN A 215 7.05 -15.68 2.49
CA GLN A 215 6.72 -17.11 2.38
C GLN A 215 5.97 -17.45 1.09
N VAL A 216 5.05 -16.59 0.65
CA VAL A 216 4.36 -16.74 -0.64
C VAL A 216 5.34 -16.60 -1.80
N GLU A 217 6.31 -15.66 -1.72
CA GLU A 217 7.36 -15.50 -2.74
C GLU A 217 8.27 -16.73 -2.82
N LYS A 218 8.65 -17.31 -1.69
CA LYS A 218 9.52 -18.50 -1.63
C LYS A 218 8.86 -19.80 -2.09
N SER A 219 7.56 -19.94 -1.88
CA SER A 219 6.84 -21.19 -2.17
C SER A 219 6.55 -21.36 -3.67
N ASP A 220 6.01 -20.33 -4.31
CA ASP A 220 5.75 -20.34 -5.75
C ASP A 220 5.58 -18.91 -6.29
N GLN A 221 6.66 -18.31 -6.80
CA GLN A 221 6.68 -16.90 -7.17
C GLN A 221 5.76 -16.55 -8.36
N HIS A 222 5.53 -17.49 -9.28
CA HIS A 222 4.97 -17.20 -10.60
C HIS A 222 3.55 -17.73 -10.81
N THR A 223 2.96 -18.40 -9.82
CA THR A 223 1.58 -18.84 -9.89
C THR A 223 0.57 -17.70 -9.81
N VAL A 224 -0.59 -17.90 -10.43
CA VAL A 224 -1.74 -16.99 -10.35
C VAL A 224 -2.15 -16.77 -8.90
N GLY A 225 -2.26 -17.86 -8.12
CA GLY A 225 -2.67 -17.79 -6.72
C GLY A 225 -1.68 -17.03 -5.84
N ALA A 226 -0.37 -17.20 -6.05
CA ALA A 226 0.64 -16.45 -5.32
C ALA A 226 0.62 -14.95 -5.68
N CYS A 227 0.47 -14.62 -6.97
CA CYS A 227 0.34 -13.23 -7.42
C CYS A 227 -0.85 -12.51 -6.77
N LEU A 228 -2.02 -13.16 -6.72
CA LEU A 228 -3.22 -12.63 -6.07
C LEU A 228 -3.02 -12.40 -4.57
N ARG A 229 -2.39 -13.37 -3.88
CA ARG A 229 -2.06 -13.26 -2.45
C ARG A 229 -1.09 -12.10 -2.18
N ARG A 230 0.02 -12.02 -2.93
CA ARG A 230 1.00 -10.92 -2.80
C ARG A 230 0.37 -9.56 -3.09
N CYS A 231 -0.48 -9.47 -4.13
CA CYS A 231 -1.20 -8.24 -4.44
C CYS A 231 -2.05 -7.78 -3.24
N SER A 232 -2.82 -8.69 -2.65
CA SER A 232 -3.69 -8.40 -1.49
C SER A 232 -2.88 -7.95 -0.28
N ILE A 233 -1.78 -8.64 0.01
CA ILE A 233 -0.88 -8.32 1.13
C ILE A 233 -0.20 -6.97 0.91
N LYS A 234 0.41 -6.73 -0.26
CA LYS A 234 1.12 -5.48 -0.58
C LYS A 234 0.20 -4.26 -0.58
N GLN A 235 -1.07 -4.42 -0.99
CA GLN A 235 -2.08 -3.36 -0.84
C GLN A 235 -2.35 -3.01 0.64
N GLN A 236 -2.33 -4.00 1.54
CA GLN A 236 -2.49 -3.76 2.97
C GLN A 236 -1.23 -3.16 3.60
N LEU A 237 -0.03 -3.58 3.18
CA LEU A 237 1.23 -2.95 3.59
C LEU A 237 1.21 -1.45 3.27
N LEU A 238 0.81 -1.08 2.05
CA LEU A 238 0.60 0.32 1.68
C LEU A 238 -0.37 0.99 2.65
N ARG A 239 -1.54 0.42 2.89
CA ARG A 239 -2.56 1.00 3.77
C ARG A 239 -2.03 1.30 5.19
N LEU A 240 -1.18 0.43 5.73
CA LEU A 240 -0.59 0.59 7.07
C LEU A 240 0.46 1.71 7.14
N VAL A 241 1.19 1.97 6.04
CA VAL A 241 2.22 3.02 5.98
C VAL A 241 1.71 4.38 5.49
N ILE A 242 0.39 4.54 5.29
CA ILE A 242 -0.23 5.86 5.02
C ILE A 242 0.25 6.88 6.06
N ARG A 243 0.21 6.50 7.33
CA ARG A 243 0.88 7.26 8.41
C ARG A 243 2.27 6.66 8.64
N PRO A 244 3.29 7.48 8.96
CA PRO A 244 4.61 6.95 9.27
C PRO A 244 4.52 5.93 10.42
N PRO A 245 5.06 4.71 10.25
CA PRO A 245 5.17 3.79 11.37
C PRO A 245 6.14 4.36 12.42
N PRO A 246 5.99 4.00 13.70
CA PRO A 246 6.91 4.46 14.75
C PRO A 246 8.33 3.92 14.53
N ASN A 247 8.47 2.76 13.89
CA ASN A 247 9.75 2.15 13.55
C ASN A 247 10.09 2.35 12.07
N ILE A 248 11.13 3.13 11.79
CA ILE A 248 11.63 3.37 10.43
C ILE A 248 12.09 2.07 9.74
N GLY A 249 12.58 1.07 10.49
CA GLY A 249 12.96 -0.23 9.95
C GLY A 249 11.78 -0.99 9.33
N SER A 250 10.59 -0.85 9.91
CA SER A 250 9.35 -1.42 9.32
C SER A 250 8.97 -0.70 8.02
N GLU A 251 9.21 0.60 7.93
CA GLU A 251 8.99 1.38 6.71
C GLU A 251 9.95 0.95 5.58
N VAL A 252 11.22 0.75 5.91
CA VAL A 252 12.23 0.23 4.97
C VAL A 252 11.86 -1.16 4.48
N ALA A 253 11.43 -2.06 5.38
CA ALA A 253 11.01 -3.41 5.00
C ALA A 253 9.81 -3.42 4.04
N VAL A 254 8.84 -2.50 4.25
CA VAL A 254 7.74 -2.29 3.31
C VAL A 254 8.23 -1.78 1.97
N ALA A 255 9.12 -0.78 1.95
CA ALA A 255 9.70 -0.25 0.72
C ALA A 255 10.35 -1.37 -0.12
N VAL A 256 11.16 -2.22 0.53
CA VAL A 256 11.82 -3.37 -0.09
C VAL A 256 10.82 -4.36 -0.65
N ALA A 257 9.83 -4.80 0.14
CA ALA A 257 8.83 -5.76 -0.32
C ALA A 257 8.02 -5.27 -1.55
N LEU A 258 7.83 -3.95 -1.66
CA LEU A 258 7.15 -3.33 -2.79
C LEU A 258 8.09 -3.22 -4.01
N SER A 259 9.37 -2.92 -3.82
CA SER A 259 10.33 -2.72 -4.91
C SER A 259 10.93 -4.00 -5.47
N THR A 260 10.85 -5.13 -4.77
CA THR A 260 11.34 -6.44 -5.22
C THR A 260 10.31 -7.25 -6.01
N GLU A 261 9.09 -6.75 -6.21
CA GLU A 261 8.05 -7.51 -6.95
C GLU A 261 8.45 -7.72 -8.42
N THR A 262 8.70 -8.98 -8.78
CA THR A 262 9.13 -9.34 -10.13
C THR A 262 7.98 -9.45 -11.12
N GLU A 263 6.77 -9.75 -10.65
CA GLU A 263 5.62 -9.94 -11.52
C GLU A 263 5.01 -8.61 -11.96
N THR A 264 5.09 -8.34 -13.27
CA THR A 264 4.64 -7.08 -13.86
C THR A 264 3.17 -6.79 -13.55
N VAL A 265 2.32 -7.82 -13.53
CA VAL A 265 0.88 -7.67 -13.25
C VAL A 265 0.66 -7.19 -11.81
N VAL A 266 1.36 -7.79 -10.84
CA VAL A 266 1.28 -7.38 -9.44
C VAL A 266 1.86 -5.97 -9.27
N ARG A 267 3.04 -5.69 -9.84
CA ARG A 267 3.64 -4.35 -9.82
C ARG A 267 2.70 -3.27 -10.31
N ARG A 268 2.04 -3.48 -11.46
CA ARG A 268 1.13 -2.48 -12.05
C ARG A 268 -0.04 -2.15 -11.12
N VAL A 269 -0.63 -3.15 -10.47
CA VAL A 269 -1.71 -2.91 -9.50
C VAL A 269 -1.20 -2.10 -8.31
N ILE A 270 -0.02 -2.44 -7.80
CA ILE A 270 0.60 -1.75 -6.67
C ILE A 270 1.00 -0.30 -7.02
N GLN A 271 1.65 -0.09 -8.17
CA GLN A 271 2.02 1.25 -8.68
C GLN A 271 0.78 2.12 -8.93
N SER A 272 -0.30 1.54 -9.48
CA SER A 272 -1.57 2.22 -9.67
C SER A 272 -2.21 2.59 -8.33
N LYS A 273 -2.13 1.71 -7.32
CA LYS A 273 -2.63 1.99 -5.97
C LYS A 273 -1.85 3.09 -5.26
N MET A 274 -0.53 3.09 -5.36
CA MET A 274 0.33 4.17 -4.85
C MET A 274 -0.06 5.51 -5.49
N THR A 275 -0.16 5.53 -6.83
CA THR A 275 -0.56 6.72 -7.58
C THR A 275 -1.94 7.22 -7.15
N PHE A 276 -2.92 6.32 -7.01
CA PHE A 276 -4.25 6.66 -6.52
C PHE A 276 -4.20 7.30 -5.12
N ASN A 277 -3.41 6.75 -4.20
CA ASN A 277 -3.28 7.29 -2.84
C ASN A 277 -2.63 8.68 -2.83
N ILE A 278 -1.60 8.91 -3.66
CA ILE A 278 -0.97 10.22 -3.79
C ILE A 278 -1.97 11.27 -4.30
N LEU A 279 -2.71 10.94 -5.35
CA LEU A 279 -3.64 11.87 -6.00
C LEU A 279 -4.90 12.15 -5.15
N ASN A 280 -5.43 11.14 -4.44
CA ASN A 280 -6.75 11.23 -3.82
C ASN A 280 -6.75 11.22 -2.29
N ARG A 281 -5.72 10.69 -1.64
CA ARG A 281 -5.68 10.50 -0.16
C ARG A 281 -4.73 11.46 0.55
N LYS A 282 -4.22 12.48 -0.15
CA LYS A 282 -3.26 13.48 0.36
C LYS A 282 -2.04 12.82 1.04
N CYS A 283 -1.58 11.68 0.53
CA CYS A 283 -0.34 11.07 1.01
C CYS A 283 0.85 11.99 0.73
N ASP A 284 1.82 12.00 1.66
CA ASP A 284 3.06 12.76 1.53
C ASP A 284 4.05 12.10 0.55
N VAL A 285 5.21 12.74 0.38
CA VAL A 285 6.27 12.32 -0.55
C VAL A 285 6.88 10.94 -0.27
N ARG A 286 6.63 10.31 0.89
CA ARG A 286 7.06 8.91 1.15
C ARG A 286 6.45 7.96 0.14
N TYR A 287 5.20 8.20 -0.25
CA TYR A 287 4.52 7.41 -1.29
C TYR A 287 5.13 7.59 -2.67
N VAL A 288 5.65 8.78 -2.95
CA VAL A 288 6.38 9.06 -4.18
C VAL A 288 7.70 8.28 -4.19
N ALA A 289 8.39 8.23 -3.04
CA ALA A 289 9.60 7.42 -2.89
C ALA A 289 9.32 5.92 -3.13
N TYR A 290 8.23 5.36 -2.56
CA TYR A 290 7.86 3.96 -2.84
C TYR A 290 7.61 3.72 -4.33
N LEU A 291 6.86 4.62 -4.99
CA LEU A 291 6.56 4.51 -6.41
C LEU A 291 7.85 4.50 -7.24
N ILE A 292 8.74 5.47 -7.01
CA ILE A 292 10.02 5.60 -7.72
C ILE A 292 10.90 4.38 -7.49
N LEU A 293 10.96 3.86 -6.26
CA LEU A 293 11.79 2.70 -5.91
C LEU A 293 11.38 1.42 -6.67
N THR A 294 10.12 1.29 -7.12
CA THR A 294 9.71 0.14 -7.94
C THR A 294 10.47 0.03 -9.28
N ALA A 295 11.17 1.08 -9.71
CA ALA A 295 12.08 1.04 -10.86
C ALA A 295 13.21 0.00 -10.72
N VAL A 296 13.52 -0.43 -9.49
CA VAL A 296 14.51 -1.48 -9.23
C VAL A 296 14.13 -2.78 -9.93
N ALA A 297 12.88 -3.22 -9.79
CA ALA A 297 12.37 -4.46 -10.40
C ALA A 297 11.91 -4.31 -11.85
N GLU A 298 11.96 -3.12 -12.46
CA GLU A 298 11.64 -2.95 -13.88
C GLU A 298 12.77 -3.48 -14.76
N ASP A 299 12.49 -4.58 -15.47
CA ASP A 299 13.41 -5.26 -16.38
C ASP A 299 13.14 -4.97 -17.87
N SER A 300 12.17 -4.09 -18.14
CA SER A 300 11.76 -3.74 -19.49
C SER A 300 11.57 -2.24 -19.68
N ARG A 301 11.88 -1.77 -20.88
CA ARG A 301 11.66 -0.38 -21.27
C ARG A 301 10.19 0.03 -21.19
N SER A 302 9.27 -0.87 -21.53
CA SER A 302 7.82 -0.60 -21.50
C SER A 302 7.31 -0.47 -20.07
N GLY A 303 7.74 -1.33 -19.14
CA GLY A 303 7.41 -1.22 -17.71
C GLY A 303 7.96 0.08 -17.11
N TYR A 304 9.22 0.40 -17.39
CA TYR A 304 9.81 1.65 -16.95
C TYR A 304 9.14 2.90 -17.52
N LEU A 305 8.71 2.86 -18.80
CA LEU A 305 7.96 3.96 -19.41
C LEU A 305 6.57 4.11 -18.77
N HIS A 306 5.91 3.01 -18.43
CA HIS A 306 4.66 3.04 -17.68
C HIS A 306 4.86 3.72 -16.32
N LEU A 307 5.88 3.32 -15.56
CA LEU A 307 6.23 3.94 -14.28
C LEU A 307 6.54 5.44 -14.42
N ARG A 308 7.29 5.82 -15.47
CA ARG A 308 7.55 7.22 -15.80
C ARG A 308 6.26 8.01 -16.02
N ASN A 309 5.28 7.44 -16.71
CA ASN A 309 3.99 8.11 -16.93
C ASN A 309 3.19 8.27 -15.62
N LEU A 310 3.27 7.31 -14.70
CA LEU A 310 2.66 7.43 -13.37
C LEU A 310 3.33 8.53 -12.53
N LEU A 311 4.66 8.60 -12.56
CA LEU A 311 5.42 9.65 -11.88
C LEU A 311 5.14 11.03 -12.48
N PHE A 312 5.01 11.13 -13.80
CA PHE A 312 4.61 12.37 -14.47
C PHE A 312 3.27 12.90 -13.98
N ARG A 313 2.26 12.01 -13.84
CA ARG A 313 0.93 12.39 -13.33
C ARG A 313 1.03 12.87 -11.89
N THR A 314 1.76 12.14 -11.07
CA THR A 314 2.04 12.49 -9.68
C THR A 314 2.74 13.84 -9.56
N GLY A 315 3.79 14.09 -10.33
CA GLY A 315 4.53 15.34 -10.29
C GLY A 315 3.74 16.53 -10.80
N THR A 316 2.88 16.33 -11.80
CA THR A 316 1.94 17.37 -12.25
C THR A 316 0.97 17.74 -11.13
N TYR A 317 0.38 16.77 -10.43
CA TYR A 317 -0.51 17.01 -9.29
C TYR A 317 0.19 17.68 -8.10
N LEU A 318 1.42 17.28 -7.77
CA LEU A 318 2.16 17.91 -6.67
C LEU A 318 2.50 19.37 -6.97
N ARG A 319 2.80 19.71 -8.23
CA ARG A 319 3.00 21.10 -8.67
C ARG A 319 1.75 21.96 -8.51
N THR A 320 0.54 21.44 -8.76
CA THR A 320 -0.69 22.23 -8.50
C THR A 320 -0.88 22.57 -7.02
N LYS A 321 -0.23 21.84 -6.10
CA LYS A 321 -0.23 22.20 -4.66
C LYS A 321 0.81 23.28 -4.30
N GLN A 322 1.84 23.47 -5.14
CA GLN A 322 2.88 24.47 -4.94
C GLN A 322 2.39 25.89 -5.27
N GLU A 323 1.36 26.00 -6.12
CA GLU A 323 0.78 27.29 -6.55
C GLU A 323 0.00 28.02 -5.44
N ALA A 324 -0.18 27.40 -4.27
CA ALA A 324 -0.64 28.10 -3.07
C ALA A 324 0.42 29.12 -2.61
N PRO A 325 0.07 30.40 -2.38
CA PRO A 325 1.07 31.46 -2.25
C PRO A 325 1.97 31.25 -1.02
N GLY A 326 3.27 31.01 -1.27
CA GLY A 326 4.34 31.08 -0.26
C GLY A 326 5.06 29.77 0.09
N VAL A 327 4.67 28.61 -0.48
CA VAL A 327 5.34 27.34 -0.17
C VAL A 327 6.62 27.18 -1.00
N THR A 328 7.77 27.26 -0.35
CA THR A 328 9.10 27.09 -0.96
C THR A 328 9.71 25.73 -0.59
N LEU A 329 10.78 25.34 -1.28
CA LEU A 329 11.61 24.17 -0.93
C LEU A 329 12.20 24.21 0.48
N SER A 330 12.18 25.36 1.17
CA SER A 330 12.63 25.47 2.57
C SER A 330 11.48 25.50 3.57
N SER A 331 10.24 25.38 3.10
CA SER A 331 9.05 25.45 3.96
C SER A 331 8.77 24.11 4.66
N PRO A 332 8.23 24.11 5.89
CA PRO A 332 7.86 22.86 6.58
C PRO A 332 6.83 22.02 5.84
N THR A 333 5.97 22.64 5.03
CA THR A 333 4.96 21.96 4.21
C THR A 333 5.51 21.40 2.91
N ALA A 334 6.81 21.55 2.64
CA ALA A 334 7.40 21.10 1.38
C ALA A 334 7.31 19.58 1.19
N TRP A 335 7.25 18.83 2.29
CA TRP A 335 7.02 17.38 2.34
C TRP A 335 5.70 16.93 1.69
N ASP A 336 4.74 17.83 1.52
CA ASP A 336 3.42 17.50 0.97
C ASP A 336 3.29 17.82 -0.53
N CYS A 337 4.27 18.54 -1.11
CA CYS A 337 4.15 19.11 -2.45
C CYS A 337 5.44 19.10 -3.30
N PHE A 338 6.62 18.85 -2.76
CA PHE A 338 7.88 18.84 -3.52
C PHE A 338 8.46 17.44 -3.65
N ILE A 339 8.57 16.95 -4.89
CA ILE A 339 9.07 15.60 -5.19
C ILE A 339 10.52 15.42 -4.71
N GLU A 340 11.30 16.51 -4.64
CA GLU A 340 12.67 16.51 -4.14
C GLU A 340 12.78 15.88 -2.75
N TYR A 341 11.74 16.03 -1.91
CA TYR A 341 11.70 15.45 -0.57
C TYR A 341 11.44 13.93 -0.54
N SER A 342 11.32 13.27 -1.70
CA SER A 342 11.40 11.80 -1.79
C SER A 342 12.84 11.29 -1.62
N ILE A 343 13.86 12.13 -1.85
CA ILE A 343 15.29 11.76 -1.85
C ILE A 343 15.76 11.14 -0.53
N PRO A 344 15.46 11.70 0.66
CA PRO A 344 15.95 11.12 1.91
C PRO A 344 15.46 9.67 2.10
N PHE A 345 14.20 9.41 1.73
CA PHE A 345 13.63 8.07 1.77
C PHE A 345 14.24 7.15 0.72
N LEU A 346 14.43 7.62 -0.51
CA LEU A 346 15.09 6.82 -1.56
C LEU A 346 16.52 6.43 -1.17
N VAL A 347 17.31 7.35 -0.60
CA VAL A 347 18.66 7.07 -0.11
C VAL A 347 18.62 5.97 0.95
N LEU A 348 17.75 6.12 1.95
CA LEU A 348 17.61 5.12 3.01
C LEU A 348 17.16 3.76 2.45
N PHE A 349 16.13 3.75 1.61
CA PHE A 349 15.59 2.51 1.05
C PHE A 349 16.60 1.78 0.18
N MET A 350 17.36 2.48 -0.67
CA MET A 350 18.39 1.86 -1.51
C MET A 350 19.60 1.38 -0.69
N ALA A 351 19.99 2.11 0.36
CA ALA A 351 21.08 1.72 1.25
C ALA A 351 20.81 0.40 1.99
N HIS A 352 19.54 0.11 2.28
CA HIS A 352 19.08 -1.10 2.95
C HIS A 352 18.38 -2.09 2.01
N HIS A 353 18.44 -1.86 0.70
CA HIS A 353 17.82 -2.76 -0.27
C HIS A 353 18.67 -4.04 -0.43
N PRO A 354 18.07 -5.24 -0.55
CA PRO A 354 18.80 -6.51 -0.70
C PRO A 354 19.78 -6.54 -1.89
N TYR A 355 19.57 -5.68 -2.88
CA TYR A 355 20.43 -5.57 -4.07
C TYR A 355 21.66 -4.67 -3.86
N TYR A 356 21.78 -3.98 -2.72
CA TYR A 356 22.90 -3.06 -2.48
C TYR A 356 24.25 -3.77 -2.60
N ASP A 357 24.44 -4.88 -1.88
CA ASP A 357 25.70 -5.62 -1.92
C ASP A 357 25.88 -6.37 -3.25
N VAL A 358 24.78 -6.86 -3.84
CA VAL A 358 24.78 -7.60 -5.11
C VAL A 358 25.21 -6.70 -6.27
N GLU A 359 24.75 -5.45 -6.30
CA GLU A 359 25.00 -4.51 -7.38
C GLU A 359 26.17 -3.55 -7.10
N LYS A 360 26.90 -3.69 -6.00
CA LYS A 360 27.87 -2.68 -5.52
C LYS A 360 28.90 -2.18 -6.54
N THR A 361 29.21 -2.99 -7.55
CA THR A 361 30.16 -2.68 -8.63
C THR A 361 29.58 -1.81 -9.76
N HIS A 362 28.25 -1.74 -9.91
CA HIS A 362 27.61 -1.04 -11.04
C HIS A 362 26.37 -0.22 -10.62
N PHE A 363 25.64 -0.67 -9.59
CA PHE A 363 24.39 -0.09 -9.09
C PHE A 363 23.37 0.18 -10.20
N THR A 364 23.31 -0.68 -11.22
CA THR A 364 22.50 -0.49 -12.43
C THR A 364 21.04 -0.20 -12.08
N SER A 365 20.44 -0.93 -11.13
CA SER A 365 19.03 -0.74 -10.77
C SER A 365 18.82 0.58 -10.01
N PHE A 366 19.75 0.95 -9.14
CA PHE A 366 19.67 2.23 -8.41
C PHE A 366 19.96 3.43 -9.32
N GLN A 367 20.80 3.28 -10.34
CA GLN A 367 20.93 4.31 -11.38
C GLN A 367 19.57 4.55 -12.08
N ARG A 368 18.78 3.50 -12.38
CA ARG A 368 17.43 3.68 -12.94
C ARG A 368 16.50 4.45 -12.01
N VAL A 369 16.56 4.19 -10.70
CA VAL A 369 15.79 4.94 -9.68
C VAL A 369 16.14 6.44 -9.75
N TRP A 370 17.43 6.77 -9.77
CA TRP A 370 17.90 8.16 -9.86
C TRP A 370 17.53 8.83 -11.18
N HIS A 371 17.72 8.15 -12.32
CA HIS A 371 17.32 8.66 -13.62
C HIS A 371 15.83 8.96 -13.69
N LEU A 372 14.99 8.07 -13.15
CA LEU A 372 13.54 8.27 -13.10
C LEU A 372 13.17 9.55 -12.32
N LEU A 373 13.80 9.77 -11.16
CA LEU A 373 13.59 10.96 -10.35
C LEU A 373 14.07 12.23 -11.08
N PHE A 374 15.30 12.24 -11.58
CA PHE A 374 15.88 13.44 -12.21
C PHE A 374 15.20 13.80 -13.54
N ASP A 375 14.68 12.82 -14.28
CA ASP A 375 13.85 13.09 -15.45
C ASP A 375 12.59 13.90 -15.09
N GLU A 376 11.97 13.61 -13.95
CA GLU A 376 10.80 14.36 -13.48
C GLU A 376 11.18 15.71 -12.85
N LEU A 377 12.23 15.76 -12.02
CA LEU A 377 12.69 17.00 -11.39
C LEU A 377 13.14 18.04 -12.42
N PHE A 378 13.88 17.61 -13.44
CA PHE A 378 14.44 18.50 -14.45
C PHE A 378 13.53 18.75 -15.64
N ARG A 379 12.27 18.28 -15.60
CA ARG A 379 11.33 18.37 -16.70
C ARG A 379 11.18 19.79 -17.29
N TYR A 380 11.17 20.81 -16.43
CA TYR A 380 10.96 22.22 -16.82
C TYR A 380 12.20 23.09 -16.65
N GLY A 381 13.34 22.49 -16.30
CA GLY A 381 14.57 23.20 -15.96
C GLY A 381 15.25 22.60 -14.73
N VAL A 382 16.46 23.04 -14.43
CA VAL A 382 17.32 22.49 -13.35
C VAL A 382 17.38 23.37 -12.10
N HIS A 383 16.37 24.22 -11.88
CA HIS A 383 16.41 25.20 -10.80
C HIS A 383 16.50 24.56 -9.40
N CYS A 384 16.07 23.31 -9.23
CA CYS A 384 16.21 22.56 -7.98
C CYS A 384 17.52 21.78 -7.84
N ALA A 385 18.43 21.78 -8.84
CA ALA A 385 19.66 21.00 -8.79
C ALA A 385 20.56 21.37 -7.58
N SER A 386 20.72 22.67 -7.31
CA SER A 386 21.44 23.14 -6.12
C SER A 386 20.82 22.65 -4.80
N PHE A 387 19.48 22.60 -4.73
CA PHE A 387 18.75 22.12 -3.55
C PHE A 387 18.97 20.61 -3.37
N VAL A 388 18.88 19.85 -4.46
CA VAL A 388 19.13 18.40 -4.47
C VAL A 388 20.56 18.08 -4.02
N THR A 389 21.57 18.79 -4.53
CA THR A 389 22.96 18.62 -4.07
C THR A 389 23.11 18.93 -2.59
N GLU A 390 22.56 20.05 -2.11
CA GLU A 390 22.60 20.40 -0.68
C GLU A 390 21.89 19.34 0.17
N MET A 391 20.76 18.78 -0.29
CA MET A 391 20.05 17.72 0.41
C MET A 391 20.87 16.44 0.52
N LEU A 392 21.49 15.99 -0.58
CA LEU A 392 22.36 14.81 -0.57
C LEU A 392 23.57 15.02 0.35
N ASN A 393 24.17 16.20 0.34
CA ASN A 393 25.27 16.56 1.26
C ASN A 393 24.83 16.54 2.73
N ARG A 394 23.64 17.09 3.04
CA ARG A 394 23.07 17.04 4.39
C ARG A 394 22.83 15.62 4.86
N ILE A 395 22.37 14.72 3.98
CA ILE A 395 22.20 13.31 4.30
C ILE A 395 23.58 12.64 4.54
N LYS A 396 24.61 12.94 3.74
CA LYS A 396 25.97 12.41 3.97
C LYS A 396 26.54 12.74 5.36
N GLN A 397 26.17 13.90 5.91
CA GLN A 397 26.58 14.38 7.23
C GLN A 397 25.83 13.73 8.39
N THR A 398 24.90 12.82 8.12
CA THR A 398 24.12 12.12 9.14
C THR A 398 24.57 10.66 9.22
N ASP A 399 24.38 10.04 10.38
CA ASP A 399 24.57 8.60 10.50
C ASP A 399 23.32 7.87 10.00
N ASP A 400 23.54 6.64 9.53
CA ASP A 400 22.44 5.79 9.10
C ASP A 400 21.59 5.39 10.32
N PRO A 401 20.26 5.65 10.28
CA PRO A 401 19.38 5.44 11.43
C PRO A 401 19.17 3.97 11.80
N LEU A 402 19.49 3.03 10.90
CA LEU A 402 19.35 1.59 11.11
C LEU A 402 20.70 0.91 11.36
N ASN A 403 21.80 1.46 10.85
CA ASN A 403 23.14 0.95 11.07
C ASN A 403 24.20 2.06 11.01
N SER A 404 24.50 2.68 12.15
CA SER A 404 25.41 3.84 12.25
C SER A 404 26.83 3.61 11.71
N GLU A 405 27.29 2.37 11.64
CA GLU A 405 28.62 2.03 11.11
C GLU A 405 28.63 1.89 9.58
N SER A 406 27.46 1.76 8.96
CA SER A 406 27.31 1.60 7.52
C SER A 406 27.60 2.90 6.77
N ASN A 407 28.36 2.77 5.69
CA ASN A 407 28.56 3.86 4.72
C ASN A 407 27.59 3.78 3.54
N ALA A 408 26.61 2.87 3.56
CA ALA A 408 25.72 2.61 2.42
C ALA A 408 24.92 3.86 1.99
N MET A 409 24.37 4.61 2.95
CA MET A 409 23.68 5.87 2.64
C MET A 409 24.61 6.91 2.02
N ARG A 410 25.86 6.99 2.47
CA ARG A 410 26.86 7.92 1.91
C ARG A 410 27.22 7.56 0.47
N THR A 411 27.38 6.26 0.19
CA THR A 411 27.56 5.72 -1.17
C THR A 411 26.37 6.06 -2.06
N MET A 412 25.14 5.91 -1.57
CA MET A 412 23.92 6.22 -2.33
C MET A 412 23.78 7.72 -2.62
N CYS A 413 24.22 8.59 -1.70
CA CYS A 413 24.28 10.03 -1.94
C CYS A 413 25.27 10.38 -3.05
N ASP A 414 26.48 9.82 -3.01
CA ASP A 414 27.50 10.03 -4.05
C ASP A 414 27.02 9.51 -5.42
N LEU A 415 26.36 8.35 -5.45
CA LEU A 415 25.73 7.82 -6.66
C LEU A 415 24.69 8.79 -7.22
N GLY A 416 23.79 9.29 -6.36
CA GLY A 416 22.77 10.27 -6.74
C GLY A 416 23.38 11.55 -7.33
N ILE A 417 24.42 12.10 -6.70
CA ILE A 417 25.13 13.30 -7.20
C ILE A 417 25.73 13.03 -8.59
N ARG A 418 26.42 11.90 -8.79
CA ARG A 418 27.04 11.62 -10.10
C ARG A 418 26.01 11.35 -11.20
N VAL A 419 24.93 10.63 -10.91
CA VAL A 419 23.83 10.42 -11.88
C VAL A 419 23.18 11.76 -12.23
N MET A 420 22.96 12.63 -11.25
CA MET A 420 22.40 13.97 -11.49
C MET A 420 23.29 14.80 -12.43
N GLN A 421 24.60 14.80 -12.18
CA GLN A 421 25.58 15.50 -13.03
C GLN A 421 25.59 14.97 -14.46
N GLU A 422 25.49 13.65 -14.64
CA GLU A 422 25.35 13.03 -15.96
C GLU A 422 24.05 13.48 -16.67
N CYS A 423 22.90 13.47 -15.97
CA CYS A 423 21.64 13.98 -16.50
C CYS A 423 21.70 15.46 -16.92
N MET A 424 22.44 16.29 -16.16
CA MET A 424 22.65 17.71 -16.48
C MET A 424 23.61 17.90 -17.66
N GLY A 425 24.69 17.13 -17.71
CA GLY A 425 25.67 17.15 -18.80
C GLY A 425 25.05 16.83 -20.15
N GLN A 426 24.17 15.84 -20.21
CA GLN A 426 23.41 15.51 -21.43
C GLN A 426 22.53 16.66 -21.94
N ARG A 427 22.09 17.53 -21.03
CA ARG A 427 21.26 18.69 -21.35
C ARG A 427 22.10 19.96 -21.58
N GLN A 428 23.44 19.85 -21.58
CA GLN A 428 24.41 20.94 -21.75
C GLN A 428 24.22 22.08 -20.74
N ILE A 429 23.88 21.74 -19.51
CA ILE A 429 23.51 22.70 -18.48
C ILE A 429 24.74 23.20 -17.73
N SER A 430 24.85 24.52 -17.56
CA SER A 430 25.97 25.16 -16.84
C SER A 430 26.10 24.66 -15.40
N THR A 431 27.34 24.53 -14.94
CA THR A 431 27.69 24.25 -13.53
C THR A 431 27.21 25.34 -12.58
N ASP A 432 26.83 26.53 -13.08
CA ASP A 432 26.19 27.58 -12.29
C ASP A 432 24.88 27.12 -11.62
N ALA A 433 24.21 26.12 -12.18
CA ALA A 433 23.02 25.51 -11.57
C ALA A 433 23.33 24.72 -10.28
N LEU A 434 24.61 24.43 -10.02
CA LEU A 434 25.11 23.75 -8.81
C LEU A 434 25.69 24.73 -7.77
N ARG A 435 25.49 26.05 -7.94
CA ARG A 435 25.83 27.03 -6.89
C ARG A 435 25.12 26.67 -5.59
N ARG A 436 25.70 27.09 -4.46
CA ARG A 436 25.17 26.80 -3.12
C ARG A 436 23.70 27.22 -3.01
N TYR A 437 22.84 26.30 -2.54
CA TYR A 437 21.43 26.60 -2.33
C TYR A 437 21.28 27.69 -1.24
N PRO A 438 20.55 28.79 -1.51
CA PRO A 438 20.48 29.91 -0.57
C PRO A 438 19.54 29.69 0.62
N GLY A 439 18.69 28.65 0.58
CA GLY A 439 17.73 28.34 1.63
C GLY A 439 18.18 27.24 2.58
N ALA A 440 17.27 26.79 3.44
CA ALA A 440 17.48 25.66 4.34
C ALA A 440 16.91 24.35 3.76
N VAL A 441 17.60 23.24 4.01
CA VAL A 441 17.08 21.89 3.77
C VAL A 441 16.60 21.32 5.12
N SER A 442 15.38 20.80 5.13
CA SER A 442 14.86 20.01 6.26
C SER A 442 15.02 18.54 5.94
N LEU A 443 15.59 17.76 6.86
CA LEU A 443 15.58 16.29 6.76
C LEU A 443 14.53 15.71 7.73
N PRO A 444 14.07 14.47 7.52
CA PRO A 444 13.26 13.75 8.49
C PRO A 444 13.99 13.63 9.83
N SER A 445 13.23 13.60 10.93
CA SER A 445 13.79 13.64 12.29
C SER A 445 14.70 12.47 12.66
N PHE A 446 14.64 11.36 11.92
CA PHE A 446 15.50 10.19 12.14
C PHE A 446 16.91 10.37 11.56
N PHE A 447 17.18 11.39 10.76
CA PHE A 447 18.54 11.73 10.33
C PHE A 447 19.20 12.63 11.38
N VAL A 448 20.02 12.02 12.23
CA VAL A 448 20.77 12.71 13.29
C VAL A 448 22.20 12.98 12.80
N GLY A 449 22.72 14.18 13.08
CA GLY A 449 24.05 14.57 12.64
C GLY A 449 25.15 13.68 13.22
N SER A 450 26.12 13.31 12.38
CA SER A 450 27.26 12.48 12.79
C SER A 450 28.32 13.33 13.51
N SER A 451 29.19 12.68 14.28
CA SER A 451 30.36 13.33 14.87
C SER A 451 31.44 13.71 13.85
N SER A 452 31.38 13.15 12.64
CA SER A 452 32.36 13.27 11.54
C SER A 452 31.82 14.02 10.31
N THR A 453 30.94 15.00 10.52
CA THR A 453 30.24 15.71 9.43
C THR A 453 31.14 16.25 8.32
N GLN A 454 32.26 16.89 8.68
CA GLN A 454 33.18 17.50 7.70
C GLN A 454 33.95 16.44 6.91
N GLU A 455 34.46 15.41 7.58
CA GLU A 455 35.16 14.29 6.94
C GLU A 455 34.24 13.57 5.95
N ALA A 456 32.96 13.40 6.30
CA ALA A 456 31.97 12.77 5.43
C ALA A 456 31.69 13.55 4.14
N LEU A 457 31.83 14.89 4.15
CA LEU A 457 31.70 15.71 2.94
C LEU A 457 32.92 15.60 2.04
N ASP A 458 34.12 15.62 2.63
CA ASP A 458 35.38 15.65 1.90
C ASP A 458 35.70 14.27 1.28
N LYS A 459 35.11 13.20 1.81
CA LYS A 459 35.28 11.83 1.34
C LYS A 459 34.24 11.45 0.28
N VAL A 460 34.72 10.83 -0.80
CA VAL A 460 33.91 10.10 -1.77
C VAL A 460 33.88 8.62 -1.37
N TYR A 461 32.68 8.11 -1.10
CA TYR A 461 32.40 6.74 -0.68
C TYR A 461 32.04 5.83 -1.86
N LEU A 462 31.51 6.39 -2.94
CA LEU A 462 31.27 5.63 -4.16
C LEU A 462 32.59 5.21 -4.81
N ASP A 463 32.71 3.91 -5.08
CA ASP A 463 33.88 3.35 -5.74
C ASP A 463 34.12 4.04 -7.10
N PRO A 464 35.34 4.52 -7.39
CA PRO A 464 35.68 5.17 -8.65
C PRO A 464 35.39 4.33 -9.90
N SER A 465 35.37 3.00 -9.79
CA SER A 465 35.10 2.06 -10.89
C SER A 465 33.64 1.99 -11.30
N VAL A 466 32.71 2.49 -10.48
CA VAL A 466 31.27 2.51 -10.81
C VAL A 466 31.03 3.49 -11.96
N LEU A 467 30.73 2.94 -13.13
CA LEU A 467 30.41 3.71 -14.33
C LEU A 467 28.97 4.23 -14.28
N ILE A 468 28.83 5.54 -14.46
CA ILE A 468 27.52 6.19 -14.56
C ILE A 468 27.10 6.18 -16.03
N SER A 469 25.98 5.52 -16.32
CA SER A 469 25.48 5.40 -17.69
C SER A 469 24.39 6.41 -17.96
N ALA A 470 24.51 7.10 -19.11
CA ALA A 470 23.45 7.88 -19.71
C ALA A 470 22.19 7.09 -20.02
N LYS A 471 22.36 5.83 -20.40
CA LYS A 471 21.30 4.91 -20.82
C LYS A 471 21.49 3.62 -20.04
N VAL A 472 20.89 3.59 -18.85
CA VAL A 472 21.00 2.44 -17.97
C VAL A 472 20.31 1.24 -18.59
N PRO A 473 20.99 0.10 -18.75
CA PRO A 473 20.41 -1.07 -19.38
C PRO A 473 19.37 -1.75 -18.47
N PHE A 474 18.37 -2.39 -19.08
CA PHE A 474 17.30 -3.13 -18.38
C PHE A 474 17.65 -4.60 -18.09
N ARG A 475 18.78 -5.08 -18.62
CA ARG A 475 19.51 -6.30 -18.24
C ARG A 475 21.00 -6.07 -18.47
N PRO A 476 21.93 -6.67 -17.69
CA PRO A 476 23.33 -6.65 -18.06
C PRO A 476 23.50 -7.26 -19.48
N PRO A 477 24.39 -6.73 -20.33
CA PRO A 477 24.74 -7.40 -21.56
C PRO A 477 25.25 -8.80 -21.20
N VAL A 478 24.50 -9.82 -21.62
CA VAL A 478 24.93 -11.21 -21.52
C VAL A 478 26.21 -11.31 -22.35
N THR A 479 27.32 -11.67 -21.72
CA THR A 479 28.55 -12.00 -22.41
C THR A 479 28.25 -13.11 -23.44
N PRO A 480 28.71 -13.00 -24.70
CA PRO A 480 28.45 -14.02 -25.70
C PRO A 480 29.26 -15.28 -25.37
N GLY A 481 28.58 -16.35 -24.95
CA GLY A 481 29.22 -17.64 -24.71
C GLY A 481 28.22 -18.78 -24.48
N GLY A 482 27.92 -19.54 -25.55
CA GLY A 482 27.24 -20.86 -25.55
C GLY A 482 25.72 -20.80 -25.35
N GLY A 483 24.88 -20.84 -26.38
CA GLY A 483 24.62 -22.06 -27.17
C GLY A 483 24.14 -23.18 -26.24
N THR A 484 22.85 -23.50 -26.12
CA THR A 484 22.08 -24.22 -27.14
C THR A 484 20.58 -24.16 -26.80
N MET A 485 19.74 -23.74 -27.75
CA MET A 485 18.28 -23.96 -27.79
C MET A 485 18.00 -25.30 -28.49
N PRO A 486 16.90 -26.00 -28.19
CA PRO A 486 15.72 -25.88 -29.06
C PRO A 486 14.42 -25.89 -28.22
N GLY A 487 13.28 -25.33 -28.60
CA GLY A 487 12.77 -24.76 -29.84
C GLY A 487 11.25 -24.73 -29.69
N GLY A 488 10.59 -23.67 -30.15
CA GLY A 488 9.13 -23.55 -30.09
C GLY A 488 8.65 -22.26 -30.76
N ALA A 489 8.16 -22.39 -31.99
CA ALA A 489 7.77 -21.31 -32.88
C ALA A 489 6.58 -20.45 -32.35
N PRO A 490 6.46 -19.19 -32.78
CA PRO A 490 5.42 -18.27 -32.31
C PRO A 490 4.10 -18.51 -33.04
N SER A 491 2.99 -18.66 -32.29
CA SER A 491 1.64 -18.61 -32.85
C SER A 491 1.02 -17.22 -32.66
N ALA A 492 0.42 -16.73 -33.75
CA ALA A 492 -0.20 -15.42 -33.93
C ALA A 492 -1.55 -15.27 -33.17
N PRO A 493 -2.12 -14.05 -33.06
CA PRO A 493 -3.11 -13.70 -32.05
C PRO A 493 -4.54 -14.04 -32.51
N ASN A 494 -5.36 -14.55 -31.59
CA ASN A 494 -6.82 -14.54 -31.75
C ASN A 494 -7.43 -13.42 -30.92
N VAL A 495 -8.20 -12.59 -31.62
CA VAL A 495 -9.03 -11.50 -31.12
C VAL A 495 -10.41 -12.06 -30.77
N ALA A 496 -10.84 -11.85 -29.52
CA ALA A 496 -12.21 -11.78 -29.03
C ALA A 496 -12.09 -11.21 -27.60
N GLY A 497 -12.71 -10.12 -27.16
CA GLY A 497 -13.99 -9.51 -27.53
C GLY A 497 -14.95 -9.67 -26.34
N GLY A 498 -15.21 -8.58 -25.60
CA GLY A 498 -16.18 -8.47 -24.48
C GLY A 498 -15.54 -8.65 -23.09
N GLU A 499 -15.86 -7.88 -22.05
CA GLU A 499 -16.78 -6.76 -21.83
C GLU A 499 -16.32 -6.10 -20.52
N GLU A 500 -16.44 -4.78 -20.45
CA GLU A 500 -16.00 -3.89 -19.37
C GLU A 500 -16.82 -4.10 -18.08
N ASP A 501 -16.16 -4.03 -16.91
CA ASP A 501 -16.82 -3.72 -15.64
C ASP A 501 -15.85 -2.89 -14.77
N GLU A 502 -15.85 -1.59 -15.02
CA GLU A 502 -15.30 -0.54 -14.14
C GLU A 502 -16.29 -0.27 -12.99
N GLU A 503 -16.12 -0.90 -11.82
CA GLU A 503 -16.83 -0.45 -10.61
C GLU A 503 -16.16 -0.94 -9.32
N ASP A 504 -15.04 -0.33 -8.92
CA ASP A 504 -14.57 -0.36 -7.52
C ASP A 504 -13.67 0.85 -7.16
N ALA A 505 -13.77 1.94 -7.93
CA ALA A 505 -13.03 3.18 -7.72
C ALA A 505 -13.85 4.30 -7.05
N MET A 506 -14.91 3.99 -6.30
CA MET A 506 -15.58 4.98 -5.42
C MET A 506 -16.20 4.32 -4.19
N GLU A 507 -15.39 4.03 -3.16
CA GLU A 507 -15.88 4.15 -1.78
C GLU A 507 -15.11 5.34 -1.16
N SER A 508 -15.78 6.49 -1.19
CA SER A 508 -15.61 7.60 -0.27
C SER A 508 -15.67 7.06 1.16
N ASP A 509 -14.60 7.27 1.90
CA ASP A 509 -14.61 7.27 3.36
C ASP A 509 -13.68 8.42 3.73
N GLU A 510 -14.25 9.45 4.36
CA GLU A 510 -13.55 10.48 5.13
C GLU A 510 -12.61 9.87 6.18
#